data_AF-R5GRA6-F1
#
_entry.id   AF-R5GRA6-F1
#
_cell.length_a   1.000
_cell.length_b   1.000
_cell.length_c   1.000
_cell.angle_alpha   90.00
_cell.angle_beta   90.00
_cell.angle_gamma   90.00
#
_symmetry.space_group_name_H-M   'P 1'
#
loop_
_entity.id
_entity.type
_entity.pdbx_description
1 polymer ?
#
loop_
_entity_poly.entity_id
_entity_poly.type
_entity_poly.pdbx_seq_one_letter_code
_entity_poly.pdbx_strand_id
1 'polypeptide(L)'
;MITFKNGSSYEEIAVYGAKETFQDAQRNTLDIIISAENITLEQAKTLWQDEGATSEITIDYSETIDGEKIEKTGVHINYTLPMSLALDTLNGQQVVHIKLAQKSALELMQEKQAQDMDDVNAALCELAEIIAGGENNG
;
A
#
# COMPACT_ATOMS: atom_id res chain seq x y z
N MET A 1 3.06 13.18 9.01
CA MET A 1 2.26 13.20 7.76
C MET A 1 2.28 11.80 7.16
N ILE A 2 1.15 11.26 6.71
CA ILE A 2 1.11 10.02 5.94
C ILE A 2 0.84 10.34 4.48
N THR A 3 1.65 9.76 3.59
CA THR A 3 1.53 9.89 2.13
C THR A 3 1.46 8.50 1.49
N PHE A 4 0.41 8.25 0.72
CA PHE A 4 0.23 7.01 -0.05
C PHE A 4 0.79 7.16 -1.47
N LYS A 5 1.11 6.06 -2.14
CA LYS A 5 1.74 6.06 -3.47
C LYS A 5 0.95 6.80 -4.54
N ASN A 6 -0.38 6.83 -4.43
CA ASN A 6 -1.25 7.55 -5.36
C ASN A 6 -1.22 9.08 -5.16
N GLY A 7 -0.40 9.59 -4.22
CA GLY A 7 -0.26 11.01 -3.91
C GLY A 7 -1.24 11.53 -2.86
N SER A 8 -2.21 10.73 -2.41
CA SER A 8 -3.08 11.11 -1.30
C SER A 8 -2.27 11.24 -0.01
N SER A 9 -2.50 12.32 0.74
CA SER A 9 -1.73 12.66 1.94
C SER A 9 -2.66 13.17 3.03
N TYR A 10 -2.43 12.74 4.27
CA TYR A 10 -3.27 13.05 5.41
C TYR A 10 -2.44 13.29 6.66
N GLU A 11 -2.84 14.28 7.45
CA GLU A 11 -2.32 14.43 8.81
C GLU A 11 -2.84 13.27 9.66
N GLU A 12 -1.90 12.46 10.14
CA GLU A 12 -2.17 11.37 11.05
C GLU A 12 -2.31 11.83 12.50
N ILE A 13 -3.11 11.07 13.23
CA ILE A 13 -3.14 11.14 14.69
C ILE A 13 -2.11 10.18 15.27
N ALA A 14 -2.04 8.96 14.72
CA ALA A 14 -1.10 7.94 15.15
C ALA A 14 -0.93 6.87 14.07
N VAL A 15 0.20 6.16 14.13
CA VAL A 15 0.44 4.94 13.37
C VAL A 15 1.00 3.87 14.30
N TYR A 16 0.43 2.66 14.24
CA TYR A 16 0.89 1.52 15.02
C TYR A 16 1.33 0.37 14.12
N GLY A 17 2.59 -0.05 14.28
CA GLY A 17 3.13 -1.25 13.65
C GLY A 17 3.06 -2.46 14.57
N ALA A 18 2.62 -3.61 14.08
CA ALA A 18 2.58 -4.86 14.84
C ALA A 18 2.90 -6.08 13.97
N LYS A 19 3.02 -7.26 14.60
CA LYS A 19 3.04 -8.56 13.92
C LYS A 19 1.82 -9.36 14.35
N GLU A 20 1.01 -9.78 13.38
CA GLU A 20 -0.24 -10.51 13.63
C GLU A 20 -0.38 -11.71 12.69
N THR A 21 -1.09 -12.75 13.14
CA THR A 21 -1.52 -13.84 12.24
C THR A 21 -2.69 -13.35 11.40
N PHE A 22 -2.53 -13.27 10.09
CA PHE A 22 -3.58 -12.90 9.15
C PHE A 22 -3.46 -13.73 7.87
N GLN A 23 -4.59 -14.31 7.43
CA GLN A 23 -4.64 -15.27 6.31
C GLN A 23 -3.59 -16.40 6.46
N ASP A 24 -3.62 -17.06 7.62
CA ASP A 24 -2.75 -18.20 7.97
C ASP A 24 -1.23 -17.93 7.91
N ALA A 25 -0.81 -16.66 7.92
CA ALA A 25 0.59 -16.24 7.94
C ALA A 25 0.87 -15.17 9.00
N GLN A 26 2.09 -15.17 9.55
CA GLN A 26 2.58 -14.09 10.39
C GLN A 26 2.99 -12.89 9.51
N ARG A 27 2.34 -11.75 9.69
CA ARG A 27 2.50 -10.57 8.84
C ARG A 27 2.80 -9.33 9.67
N ASN A 28 3.63 -8.45 9.12
CA ASN A 28 3.73 -7.09 9.64
C ASN A 28 2.43 -6.35 9.30
N THR A 29 1.91 -5.57 10.22
CA THR A 29 0.68 -4.80 10.07
C THR A 29 0.92 -3.33 10.37
N LEU A 30 0.15 -2.47 9.73
CA LEU A 30 0.06 -1.05 10.06
C LEU A 30 -1.40 -0.70 10.34
N ASP A 31 -1.65 -0.07 11.48
CA ASP A 31 -2.91 0.61 11.79
C ASP A 31 -2.68 2.13 11.71
N ILE A 32 -3.31 2.75 10.72
CA ILE A 32 -3.20 4.18 10.42
C ILE A 32 -4.46 4.86 10.95
N ILE A 33 -4.28 5.81 11.86
CA ILE A 33 -5.38 6.55 12.49
C ILE A 33 -5.38 7.98 11.97
N ILE A 34 -6.46 8.35 11.30
CA ILE A 34 -6.66 9.68 10.71
C ILE A 34 -7.93 10.30 11.31
N SER A 35 -7.92 11.61 11.57
CA SER A 35 -9.12 12.32 12.01
C SER A 35 -10.25 12.16 10.98
N ALA A 36 -11.47 11.90 11.44
CA ALA A 36 -12.65 11.87 10.56
C ALA A 36 -12.97 13.25 9.94
N GLU A 37 -12.34 14.32 10.43
CA GLU A 37 -12.37 15.66 9.80
C GLU A 37 -11.49 15.73 8.53
N ASN A 38 -10.46 14.89 8.44
CA ASN A 38 -9.49 14.86 7.34
C ASN A 38 -9.83 13.83 6.26
N ILE A 39 -10.56 12.77 6.61
CA ILE A 39 -10.95 11.71 5.68
C ILE A 39 -12.32 11.13 6.03
N THR A 40 -13.18 10.94 5.03
CA THR A 40 -14.44 10.23 5.22
C THR A 40 -14.22 8.71 5.21
N LEU A 41 -15.14 7.95 5.81
CA LEU A 41 -15.07 6.48 5.79
C LEU A 41 -15.08 5.91 4.36
N GLU A 42 -15.77 6.57 3.41
CA GLU A 42 -15.83 6.15 2.01
C GLU A 42 -14.49 6.39 1.27
N GLN A 43 -13.87 7.54 1.50
CA GLN A 43 -12.53 7.84 0.98
C GLN A 43 -11.49 6.88 1.56
N ALA A 44 -11.54 6.66 2.88
CA ALA A 44 -10.69 5.69 3.55
C ALA A 44 -10.89 4.27 3.02
N LYS A 45 -12.13 3.86 2.73
CA LYS A 45 -12.43 2.58 2.11
C LYS A 45 -11.82 2.47 0.71
N THR A 46 -11.95 3.52 -0.10
CA THR A 46 -11.38 3.54 -1.46
C THR A 46 -9.87 3.36 -1.41
N LEU A 47 -9.20 4.08 -0.52
CA LEU A 47 -7.76 3.97 -0.31
C LEU A 47 -7.35 2.59 0.22
N TRP A 48 -8.08 2.08 1.22
CA TRP A 48 -7.86 0.78 1.85
C TRP A 48 -8.01 -0.39 0.87
N GLN A 49 -8.82 -0.24 -0.17
CA GLN A 49 -9.04 -1.24 -1.22
C GLN A 49 -8.13 -1.06 -2.44
N ASP A 50 -7.37 0.04 -2.51
CA ASP A 50 -6.45 0.34 -3.61
C ASP A 50 -5.05 -0.23 -3.30
N GLU A 51 -4.76 -1.42 -3.83
CA GLU A 51 -3.45 -2.05 -3.72
C GLU A 51 -2.33 -1.20 -4.33
N GLY A 52 -2.62 -0.43 -5.38
CA GLY A 52 -1.66 0.47 -6.00
C GLY A 52 -1.25 1.58 -5.04
N ALA A 53 -2.24 2.24 -4.42
CA ALA A 53 -2.01 3.31 -3.44
C ALA A 53 -1.30 2.81 -2.17
N THR A 54 -1.68 1.63 -1.67
CA THR A 54 -1.15 1.06 -0.42
C THR A 54 0.14 0.26 -0.59
N SER A 55 0.61 0.08 -1.83
CA SER A 55 1.89 -0.59 -2.12
C SER A 55 3.11 0.15 -1.58
N GLU A 56 3.00 1.45 -1.35
CA GLU A 56 4.00 2.27 -0.69
C GLU A 56 3.33 3.35 0.14
N ILE A 57 3.73 3.46 1.41
CA ILE A 57 3.23 4.41 2.37
C ILE A 57 4.43 5.09 3.03
N THR A 58 4.51 6.40 2.93
CA THR A 58 5.54 7.21 3.56
C THR A 58 4.96 7.89 4.79
N ILE A 59 5.70 7.86 5.90
CA ILE A 59 5.29 8.43 7.18
C ILE A 59 6.39 9.36 7.68
N ASP A 60 6.08 10.66 7.74
CA ASP A 60 6.95 11.67 8.33
C ASP A 60 6.58 11.87 9.80
N TYR A 61 7.54 11.66 10.70
CA TYR A 61 7.34 11.78 12.14
C TYR A 61 8.53 12.48 12.80
N SER A 62 8.28 13.14 13.92
CA SER A 62 9.33 13.78 14.71
C SER A 62 9.61 13.02 15.99
N GLU A 63 10.88 12.78 16.30
CA GLU A 63 11.31 12.25 17.60
C GLU A 63 12.18 13.27 18.33
N THR A 64 12.04 13.34 19.66
CA THR A 64 12.97 14.11 20.49
C THR A 64 14.09 13.20 20.98
N ILE A 65 15.32 13.49 20.54
CA ILE A 65 16.53 12.79 20.96
C ILE A 65 17.42 13.82 21.66
N ASP A 66 17.79 13.55 22.91
CA ASP A 66 18.65 14.43 23.72
C ASP A 66 18.15 15.89 23.84
N GLY A 67 16.83 16.09 23.80
CA GLY A 67 16.21 17.42 23.88
C GLY A 67 16.09 18.16 22.55
N GLU A 68 16.60 17.59 21.46
CA GLU A 68 16.46 18.13 20.10
C GLU A 68 15.34 17.39 19.35
N LYS A 69 14.51 18.14 18.61
CA LYS A 69 13.49 17.58 17.73
C LYS A 69 14.12 17.22 16.40
N ILE A 70 14.07 15.94 16.03
CA ILE A 70 14.60 15.39 14.78
C ILE A 70 13.43 14.88 13.95
N GLU A 71 13.29 15.40 12.74
CA GLU A 71 12.33 14.90 11.76
C GLU A 71 12.89 13.65 11.06
N LYS A 72 12.06 12.62 10.92
CA LYS A 72 12.37 11.34 10.29
C LYS A 72 11.29 10.98 9.30
N THR A 73 11.69 10.23 8.27
CA THR A 73 10.78 9.68 7.25
C THR A 73 10.93 8.16 7.23
N GLY A 74 9.82 7.45 7.43
CA GLY A 74 9.72 5.99 7.28
C GLY A 74 9.00 5.62 5.99
N VAL A 75 9.56 4.70 5.22
CA VAL A 75 8.93 4.15 4.00
C VAL A 75 8.49 2.72 4.26
N HIS A 76 7.22 2.45 4.04
CA HIS A 76 6.55 1.19 4.30
C HIS A 76 6.00 0.62 3.00
N ILE A 77 6.54 -0.52 2.57
CA ILE A 77 6.22 -1.13 1.27
C ILE A 77 5.39 -2.40 1.42
N ASN A 78 4.56 -2.67 0.40
CA ASN A 78 3.77 -3.88 0.23
C ASN A 78 2.67 -4.09 1.28
N TYR A 79 2.14 -3.01 1.87
CA TYR A 79 1.01 -3.06 2.82
C TYR A 79 -0.33 -3.09 2.10
N THR A 80 -0.48 -4.01 1.13
CA THR A 80 -1.60 -4.03 0.20
C THR A 80 -2.72 -4.97 0.62
N LEU A 81 -2.59 -5.69 1.75
CA LEU A 81 -3.63 -6.60 2.21
C LEU A 81 -4.61 -5.88 3.16
N PRO A 82 -5.87 -5.67 2.76
CA PRO A 82 -6.84 -4.97 3.60
C PRO A 82 -7.25 -5.84 4.78
N MET A 83 -6.98 -5.41 6.01
CA MET A 83 -7.34 -6.17 7.22
C MET A 83 -8.65 -5.69 7.86
N SER A 84 -8.71 -4.41 8.20
CA SER A 84 -9.86 -3.82 8.90
C SER A 84 -9.99 -2.34 8.54
N LEU A 85 -11.22 -1.87 8.49
CA LEU A 85 -11.57 -0.46 8.33
C LEU A 85 -12.68 -0.14 9.33
N ALA A 86 -12.46 0.85 10.19
CA ALA A 86 -13.42 1.21 11.22
C ALA A 86 -13.49 2.73 11.43
N LEU A 87 -14.68 3.20 11.82
CA LEU A 87 -14.90 4.52 12.39
C LEU A 87 -15.04 4.35 13.90
N ASP A 88 -14.22 5.03 14.67
CA ASP A 88 -14.21 4.93 16.13
C ASP A 88 -14.02 6.33 16.77
N THR A 89 -13.90 6.39 18.09
CA THR A 89 -13.62 7.59 18.87
C THR A 89 -12.31 7.43 19.64
N LEU A 90 -11.36 8.31 19.39
CA LEU A 90 -10.09 8.39 20.13
C LEU A 90 -10.00 9.75 20.81
N ASN A 91 -9.78 9.76 22.13
CA ASN A 91 -9.69 10.99 22.94
C ASN A 91 -10.89 11.96 22.76
N GLY A 92 -12.08 11.43 22.50
CA GLY A 92 -13.30 12.23 22.28
C GLY A 92 -13.48 12.77 20.86
N GLN A 93 -12.57 12.46 19.93
CA GLN A 93 -12.66 12.83 18.52
C GLN A 93 -12.98 11.60 17.66
N GLN A 94 -13.80 11.79 16.62
CA GLN A 94 -14.05 10.73 15.64
C GLN A 94 -12.81 10.50 14.77
N VAL A 95 -12.42 9.25 14.61
CA VAL A 95 -11.24 8.84 13.85
C VAL A 95 -11.55 7.65 12.95
N VAL A 96 -10.82 7.55 11.85
CA VAL A 96 -10.87 6.42 10.93
C VAL A 96 -9.61 5.59 11.09
N HIS A 97 -9.79 4.29 11.34
CA HIS A 97 -8.73 3.29 11.40
C HIS A 97 -8.62 2.58 10.06
N ILE A 98 -7.46 2.68 9.42
CA ILE A 98 -7.11 1.96 8.19
C ILE A 98 -6.04 0.93 8.56
N LYS A 99 -6.46 -0.34 8.67
CA LYS A 99 -5.54 -1.44 9.03
C LYS A 99 -5.18 -2.27 7.80
N LEU A 100 -3.88 -2.39 7.56
CA LEU A 100 -3.26 -3.06 6.43
C LEU A 100 -2.25 -4.11 6.91
N ALA A 101 -2.13 -5.21 6.18
CA ALA A 101 -1.08 -6.21 6.35
C ALA A 101 -0.11 -6.19 5.16
N GLN A 102 1.13 -6.55 5.45
CA GLN A 102 2.16 -6.70 4.43
C GLN A 102 1.99 -8.02 3.66
N LYS A 103 2.11 -7.98 2.33
CA LYS A 103 2.31 -9.18 1.51
C LYS A 103 3.61 -9.87 1.92
N SER A 104 3.60 -11.19 1.92
CA SER A 104 4.76 -12.02 2.20
C SER A 104 5.74 -12.00 1.03
N ALA A 105 6.99 -12.34 1.30
CA ALA A 105 8.00 -12.46 0.25
C ALA A 105 7.61 -13.48 -0.84
N LEU A 106 6.87 -14.54 -0.47
CA LEU A 106 6.43 -15.55 -1.43
C LEU A 106 5.37 -15.00 -2.40
N GLU A 107 4.36 -14.30 -1.87
CA GLU A 107 3.31 -13.67 -2.71
C GLU A 107 3.94 -12.65 -3.67
N LEU A 108 4.88 -11.84 -3.18
CA LEU A 108 5.59 -10.87 -4.02
C LEU A 108 6.44 -11.55 -5.12
N MET A 109 7.07 -12.68 -4.82
CA MET A 109 7.80 -13.47 -5.83
C MET A 109 6.86 -14.06 -6.88
N GLN A 110 5.69 -14.55 -6.47
CA GLN A 110 4.68 -15.12 -7.38
C GLN A 110 4.09 -14.04 -8.30
N GLU A 111 3.79 -12.86 -7.76
CA GLU A 111 3.31 -11.72 -8.56
C GLU A 111 4.33 -11.28 -9.60
N LYS A 112 5.60 -11.18 -9.19
CA LYS A 112 6.68 -10.84 -10.12
C LYS A 112 6.85 -11.90 -11.21
N GLN A 113 6.80 -13.17 -10.86
CA GLN A 113 6.92 -14.25 -11.83
C GLN A 113 5.75 -14.24 -12.84
N ALA A 114 4.53 -13.95 -12.39
CA ALA A 114 3.37 -13.81 -13.27
C ALA A 114 3.54 -12.63 -14.24
N GLN A 115 4.01 -11.47 -13.74
CA GLN A 115 4.32 -10.31 -14.58
C GLN A 115 5.39 -10.62 -15.63
N ASP A 116 6.49 -11.25 -15.22
CA ASP A 116 7.58 -11.63 -16.13
C ASP A 116 7.07 -12.60 -17.24
N MET A 117 6.13 -13.48 -16.92
CA MET A 117 5.51 -14.39 -17.90
C MET A 117 4.58 -13.66 -18.88
N ASP A 118 3.79 -12.70 -18.40
CA ASP A 118 2.91 -11.89 -19.24
C ASP A 118 3.72 -11.02 -20.21
N ASP A 119 4.82 -10.42 -19.76
CA ASP A 119 5.73 -9.63 -20.60
C ASP A 119 6.38 -10.49 -21.70
N VAL A 120 6.79 -11.71 -21.37
CA VAL A 120 7.31 -12.67 -22.36
C VAL A 120 6.22 -13.04 -23.37
N ASN A 121 4.99 -13.28 -22.94
CA ASN A 121 3.88 -13.58 -23.83
C ASN A 121 3.55 -12.41 -24.76
N ALA A 122 3.55 -11.18 -24.25
CA ALA A 122 3.35 -9.98 -25.06
C ALA A 122 4.43 -9.83 -26.14
N ALA A 123 5.70 -9.98 -25.77
CA ALA A 123 6.82 -9.93 -26.72
C ALA A 123 6.73 -11.03 -27.80
N LEU A 124 6.29 -12.24 -27.43
CA LEU A 124 6.07 -13.33 -28.38
C LEU A 124 4.92 -13.04 -29.36
N CYS A 125 3.82 -12.45 -28.87
CA CYS A 125 2.71 -12.01 -29.73
C CYS A 125 3.15 -10.96 -30.75
N GLU A 126 3.90 -9.93 -30.32
CA GLU A 126 4.44 -8.91 -31.22
C GLU A 126 5.38 -9.51 -32.29
N LEU A 127 6.24 -10.46 -31.91
CA LEU A 127 7.11 -11.17 -32.87
C LEU A 127 6.32 -12.01 -33.87
N ALA A 128 5.25 -12.68 -33.43
CA ALA A 128 4.39 -13.47 -34.31
C ALA A 128 3.63 -12.60 -35.33
N GLU A 129 3.19 -11.40 -34.93
CA GLU A 129 2.57 -10.43 -35.84
C GLU A 129 3.53 -9.89 -36.91
N ILE A 130 4.80 -9.64 -36.55
CA ILE A 130 5.83 -9.24 -37.52
C ILE A 130 6.07 -10.34 -38.56
N ILE A 131 6.10 -11.61 -38.13
CA ILE A 131 6.32 -12.75 -39.02
C ILE A 131 5.10 -12.98 -39.93
N ALA A 132 3.86 -12.86 -39.41
CA ALA A 132 2.64 -13.05 -40.18
C ALA A 132 2.30 -11.85 -41.11
N GLY A 133 2.68 -10.63 -40.74
CA GLY A 133 2.51 -9.41 -41.54
C GLY A 133 3.52 -9.24 -42.69
N GLY A 134 4.56 -10.08 -42.74
CA GLY A 134 5.59 -10.07 -43.77
C GLY A 134 5.21 -10.72 -45.11
N GLU A 135 4.07 -11.40 -45.20
CA GLU A 135 3.65 -12.17 -46.39
C GLU A 135 2.74 -11.40 -47.38
N ASN A 136 2.73 -10.06 -47.38
CA ASN A 136 1.93 -9.28 -48.34
C ASN A 136 2.76 -8.24 -49.13
N ASN A 137 3.84 -8.70 -49.77
CA ASN A 137 4.55 -7.99 -50.85
C ASN A 137 5.11 -9.00 -51.87
N GLY A 138 4.24 -9.85 -52.42
CA GLY A 138 4.53 -10.74 -53.55
C GLY A 138 3.53 -10.52 -54.68
#